data_AF-A0A1Y3BR76-F1
#
_entry.id   AF-A0A1Y3BR76-F1
#
_cell.length_a   1.000
_cell.length_b   1.000
_cell.length_c   1.000
_cell.angle_alpha   90.00
_cell.angle_beta   90.00
_cell.angle_gamma   90.00
#
_symmetry.space_group_name_H-M   'P 1'
#
loop_
_entity.id
_entity.type
_entity.pdbx_description
1 polymer ?
#
loop_
_entity_poly.entity_id
_entity_poly.type
_entity_poly.pdbx_seq_one_letter_code
_entity_poly.pdbx_strand_id
1 'polypeptide(L)'
;MKTMYHLMRYNNFYEDPLSRCNCTPPYTGYRAISSRCDLNDPNGHYPLYEYSFRSSAGLDAKLTNYQFAKSMMMIAVSGPTYDQVPAFSWNTTKLLNVKHLDQPIEWHFPPVITDWNHTNNDGFNEYQFD
;
A
#
# COMPACT_ATOMS: atom_id res chain seq x y z
N MET A 1 13.42 8.22 -9.19
CA MET A 1 12.82 7.21 -8.29
C MET A 1 11.36 7.53 -7.94
N LYS A 2 10.97 8.81 -7.86
CA LYS A 2 9.58 9.27 -7.67
C LYS A 2 8.54 8.57 -8.54
N THR A 3 8.79 8.50 -9.84
CA THR A 3 7.89 7.83 -10.79
C THR A 3 7.69 6.35 -10.49
N MET A 4 8.78 5.64 -10.14
CA MET A 4 8.70 4.24 -9.70
C MET A 4 7.92 4.13 -8.39
N TYR A 5 8.11 5.05 -7.44
CA TYR A 5 7.38 5.03 -6.18
C TYR A 5 5.88 5.13 -6.41
N HIS A 6 5.43 6.16 -7.13
CA HIS A 6 4.00 6.33 -7.40
C HIS A 6 3.43 5.19 -8.23
N LEU A 7 4.20 4.60 -9.17
CA LEU A 7 3.77 3.40 -9.89
C LEU A 7 3.57 2.21 -8.95
N MET A 8 4.53 1.95 -8.06
CA MET A 8 4.43 0.84 -7.10
C MET A 8 3.36 1.05 -6.04
N ARG A 9 2.98 2.31 -5.75
CA ARG A 9 1.90 2.68 -4.84
C ARG A 9 0.56 2.91 -5.55
N TYR A 10 0.51 2.76 -6.86
CA TYR A 10 -0.67 3.08 -7.65
C TYR A 10 -1.86 2.17 -7.32
N ASN A 11 -2.97 2.81 -6.94
CA ASN A 11 -4.28 2.19 -6.86
C ASN A 11 -5.38 3.24 -7.00
N ASN A 12 -5.94 3.36 -8.20
CA ASN A 12 -7.03 4.27 -8.51
C ASN A 12 -8.30 3.52 -8.95
N PHE A 13 -8.61 2.40 -8.27
CA PHE A 13 -9.57 1.41 -8.77
C PHE A 13 -11.01 1.91 -8.95
N TYR A 14 -11.39 3.03 -8.33
CA TYR A 14 -12.70 3.66 -8.55
C TYR A 14 -12.84 4.22 -9.97
N GLU A 15 -11.74 4.73 -10.54
CA GLU A 15 -11.74 5.46 -11.82
C GLU A 15 -11.04 4.68 -12.94
N ASP A 16 -9.98 3.92 -12.62
CA ASP A 16 -9.14 3.26 -13.62
C ASP A 16 -9.92 2.19 -14.43
N PRO A 17 -10.03 2.32 -15.77
CA PRO A 17 -10.72 1.34 -16.61
C PRO A 17 -10.06 -0.05 -16.57
N LEU A 18 -8.78 -0.17 -16.25
CA LEU A 18 -8.08 -1.46 -16.11
C LEU A 18 -8.41 -2.16 -14.79
N SER A 19 -8.95 -1.45 -13.81
CA SER A 19 -9.42 -2.01 -12.54
C SER A 19 -10.84 -2.59 -12.60
N ARG A 20 -11.54 -2.44 -13.75
CA ARG A 20 -12.91 -2.92 -13.94
C ARG A 20 -12.96 -4.45 -13.97
N CYS A 21 -14.04 -5.03 -13.47
CA CYS A 21 -14.38 -6.45 -13.62
C CYS A 21 -15.86 -6.64 -13.93
N ASN A 22 -16.23 -7.82 -14.41
CA ASN A 22 -17.64 -8.23 -14.48
C ASN A 22 -18.13 -8.61 -13.08
N CYS A 23 -18.33 -7.61 -12.25
CA CYS A 23 -18.57 -7.67 -10.81
C CYS A 23 -19.53 -6.54 -10.41
N THR A 24 -20.07 -6.60 -9.21
CA THR A 24 -20.91 -5.54 -8.62
C THR A 24 -20.34 -5.17 -7.26
N PRO A 25 -19.82 -3.94 -7.05
CA PRO A 25 -19.64 -2.85 -8.02
C PRO A 25 -18.68 -3.24 -9.18
N PRO A 26 -18.67 -2.52 -10.33
CA PRO A 26 -17.95 -2.92 -11.55
C PRO A 26 -16.44 -2.64 -11.49
N TYR A 27 -15.84 -2.74 -10.31
CA TYR A 27 -14.44 -2.53 -10.05
C TYR A 27 -13.99 -3.38 -8.88
N THR A 28 -12.68 -3.56 -8.75
CA THR A 28 -12.10 -4.20 -7.57
C THR A 28 -10.79 -3.52 -7.21
N GLY A 29 -10.60 -3.24 -5.92
CA GLY A 29 -9.34 -2.77 -5.34
C GLY A 29 -8.21 -3.78 -5.49
N TYR A 30 -8.48 -5.02 -5.92
CA TYR A 30 -7.48 -6.02 -6.26
C TYR A 30 -6.71 -5.69 -7.55
N ARG A 31 -7.38 -5.14 -8.57
CA ARG A 31 -6.79 -4.90 -9.91
C ARG A 31 -6.03 -3.57 -9.95
N ALA A 32 -4.95 -3.50 -9.19
CA ALA A 32 -4.04 -2.37 -9.12
C ALA A 32 -2.61 -2.87 -8.85
N ILE A 33 -1.60 -2.00 -9.00
CA ILE A 33 -0.21 -2.38 -8.67
C ILE A 33 -0.06 -2.63 -7.17
N SER A 34 -0.65 -1.75 -6.33
CA SER A 34 -0.74 -1.96 -4.88
C SER A 34 -2.19 -2.19 -4.47
N SER A 35 -2.62 -3.44 -4.43
CA SER A 35 -4.02 -3.81 -4.14
C SER A 35 -4.55 -3.28 -2.79
N ARG A 36 -5.88 -3.11 -2.70
CA ARG A 36 -6.64 -2.67 -1.53
C ARG A 36 -7.97 -3.41 -1.45
N CYS A 37 -7.93 -4.73 -1.20
CA CYS A 37 -9.15 -5.54 -1.11
C CYS A 37 -10.00 -5.20 0.12
N ASP A 38 -9.43 -4.54 1.12
CA ASP A 38 -10.14 -4.01 2.29
C ASP A 38 -11.13 -2.88 1.93
N LEU A 39 -10.99 -2.26 0.75
CA LEU A 39 -11.89 -1.21 0.27
C LEU A 39 -13.03 -1.75 -0.62
N ASN A 40 -13.00 -3.03 -0.99
CA ASN A 40 -14.08 -3.66 -1.73
C ASN A 40 -15.35 -3.73 -0.87
N ASP A 41 -16.52 -3.74 -1.51
CA ASP A 41 -17.79 -3.94 -0.80
C ASP A 41 -17.86 -5.38 -0.26
N PRO A 42 -18.04 -5.60 1.07
CA PRO A 42 -18.24 -6.93 1.65
C PRO A 42 -19.46 -7.67 1.11
N ASN A 43 -20.47 -6.94 0.64
CA ASN A 43 -21.68 -7.50 0.04
C ASN A 43 -21.64 -7.52 -1.50
N GLY A 44 -20.49 -7.17 -2.09
CA GLY A 44 -20.31 -7.15 -3.54
C GLY A 44 -20.30 -8.55 -4.15
N HIS A 45 -20.67 -8.62 -5.43
CA HIS A 45 -20.56 -9.83 -6.23
C HIS A 45 -19.29 -9.79 -7.07
N TYR A 46 -18.38 -10.74 -6.85
CA TYR A 46 -17.10 -10.80 -7.54
C TYR A 46 -16.96 -12.16 -8.24
N PRO A 47 -16.41 -12.20 -9.47
CA PRO A 47 -16.28 -13.44 -10.23
C PRO A 47 -15.20 -14.37 -9.67
N LEU A 48 -14.28 -13.84 -8.86
CA LEU A 48 -13.18 -14.56 -8.22
C LEU A 48 -13.09 -14.11 -6.76
N TYR A 49 -12.76 -15.05 -5.87
CA TYR A 49 -12.58 -14.78 -4.45
C TYR A 49 -11.49 -13.71 -4.22
N GLU A 50 -10.45 -13.72 -5.05
CA GLU A 50 -9.33 -12.78 -4.99
C GLU A 50 -9.76 -11.32 -5.16
N TYR A 51 -10.84 -11.09 -5.92
CA TYR A 51 -11.34 -9.76 -6.22
C TYR A 51 -12.28 -9.23 -5.13
N SER A 52 -12.66 -10.07 -4.18
CA SER A 52 -13.65 -9.74 -3.15
C SER A 52 -13.07 -8.93 -1.99
N PHE A 53 -13.94 -8.54 -1.06
CA PHE A 53 -13.55 -7.91 0.19
C PHE A 53 -12.74 -8.88 1.07
N ARG A 54 -11.50 -8.50 1.38
CA ARG A 54 -10.54 -9.36 2.08
C ARG A 54 -9.57 -8.55 2.91
N SER A 55 -9.04 -9.18 3.97
CA SER A 55 -7.86 -8.69 4.70
C SER A 55 -6.59 -8.88 3.86
N SER A 56 -6.51 -8.20 2.71
CA SER A 56 -5.42 -8.33 1.73
C SER A 56 -5.20 -7.01 1.00
N ALA A 57 -3.93 -6.64 0.86
CA ALA A 57 -3.49 -5.42 0.19
C ALA A 57 -2.01 -5.56 -0.21
N GLY A 58 -1.51 -4.64 -1.04
CA GLY A 58 -0.07 -4.38 -1.13
C GLY A 58 0.40 -3.68 0.14
N LEU A 59 1.37 -4.25 0.87
CA LEU A 59 1.72 -3.81 2.24
C LEU A 59 3.01 -3.00 2.33
N ASP A 60 3.75 -2.84 1.24
CA ASP A 60 4.99 -2.09 1.23
C ASP A 60 5.35 -1.64 -0.20
N ALA A 61 6.39 -0.82 -0.32
CA ALA A 61 7.20 -0.74 -1.53
C ALA A 61 8.66 -0.51 -1.14
N LYS A 62 9.59 -1.19 -1.84
CA LYS A 62 11.03 -1.06 -1.63
C LYS A 62 11.70 -0.74 -2.95
N LEU A 63 12.42 0.37 -2.99
CA LEU A 63 13.04 0.90 -4.19
C LEU A 63 14.53 1.07 -3.94
N THR A 64 15.34 0.59 -4.87
CA THR A 64 16.76 0.87 -4.87
C THR A 64 17.18 1.33 -6.27
N ASN A 65 18.35 1.91 -6.35
CA ASN A 65 19.01 2.26 -7.60
C ASN A 65 20.47 1.80 -7.53
N TYR A 66 21.23 1.97 -8.59
CA TYR A 66 22.63 1.54 -8.64
C TYR A 66 23.48 2.09 -7.47
N GLN A 67 23.33 3.37 -7.13
CA GLN A 67 24.10 4.00 -6.04
C GLN A 67 23.65 3.50 -4.66
N PHE A 68 22.33 3.41 -4.46
CA PHE A 68 21.77 2.91 -3.21
C PHE A 68 22.14 1.45 -2.96
N ALA A 69 22.08 0.60 -3.98
CA ALA A 69 22.49 -0.80 -3.87
C ALA A 69 23.96 -0.95 -3.46
N LYS A 70 24.87 -0.11 -4.01
CA LYS A 70 26.28 -0.09 -3.60
C LYS A 70 26.48 0.28 -2.14
N SER A 71 25.63 1.15 -1.61
CA SER A 71 25.67 1.61 -0.21
C SER A 71 24.73 0.82 0.72
N MET A 72 24.14 -0.28 0.25
CA MET A 72 23.13 -1.08 0.98
C MET A 72 21.90 -0.28 1.42
N MET A 73 21.53 0.75 0.66
CA MET A 73 20.39 1.62 0.93
C MET A 73 19.19 1.25 0.05
N MET A 74 17.99 1.63 0.51
CA MET A 74 16.75 1.63 -0.25
C MET A 74 15.82 2.71 0.29
N ILE A 75 14.88 3.13 -0.55
CA ILE A 75 13.66 3.81 -0.10
C ILE A 75 12.67 2.72 0.25
N ALA A 76 12.12 2.76 1.46
CA ALA A 76 11.11 1.83 1.93
C ALA A 76 9.88 2.61 2.41
N VAL A 77 8.69 2.12 2.07
CA VAL A 77 7.43 2.56 2.66
C VAL A 77 6.69 1.34 3.17
N SER A 78 6.11 1.45 4.36
CA SER A 78 5.37 0.39 5.02
C SER A 78 3.87 0.74 5.07
N GLY A 79 3.04 -0.28 4.90
CA GLY A 79 1.57 -0.19 4.96
C GLY A 79 0.90 -0.13 3.59
N PRO A 80 -0.44 -0.31 3.57
CA PRO A 80 -1.26 -0.15 2.37
C PRO A 80 -1.09 1.21 1.70
N THR A 81 -1.23 1.26 0.38
CA THR A 81 -1.19 2.54 -0.35
C THR A 81 -2.30 3.48 0.09
N TYR A 82 -1.98 4.76 0.17
CA TYR A 82 -2.90 5.87 0.47
C TYR A 82 -2.76 7.03 -0.54
N ASP A 83 -2.04 6.82 -1.66
CA ASP A 83 -1.78 7.88 -2.65
C ASP A 83 -3.07 8.41 -3.31
N GLN A 84 -4.02 7.52 -3.60
CA GLN A 84 -5.27 7.82 -4.33
C GLN A 84 -6.52 7.25 -3.65
N VAL A 85 -6.33 6.63 -2.49
CA VAL A 85 -7.35 5.95 -1.70
C VAL A 85 -7.11 6.27 -0.22
N PRO A 86 -8.12 6.18 0.66
CA PRO A 86 -7.93 6.52 2.07
C PRO A 86 -6.86 5.66 2.73
N ALA A 87 -6.09 6.24 3.67
CA ALA A 87 -5.19 5.49 4.52
C ALA A 87 -5.94 4.36 5.24
N PHE A 88 -5.29 3.20 5.35
CA PHE A 88 -5.88 2.08 6.06
C PHE A 88 -5.85 2.34 7.56
N SER A 89 -6.96 2.07 8.25
CA SER A 89 -7.02 2.12 9.71
C SER A 89 -7.81 0.95 10.26
N TRP A 90 -7.25 0.29 11.28
CA TRP A 90 -7.91 -0.79 12.02
C TRP A 90 -9.18 -0.31 12.74
N ASN A 91 -9.30 0.99 13.06
CA ASN A 91 -10.49 1.55 13.71
C ASN A 91 -11.66 1.77 12.74
N THR A 92 -11.39 2.03 11.45
CA THR A 92 -12.42 2.42 10.48
C THR A 92 -12.68 1.35 9.41
N THR A 93 -11.85 0.31 9.35
CA THR A 93 -12.03 -0.80 8.41
C THR A 93 -13.30 -1.61 8.70
N LYS A 94 -13.86 -2.22 7.64
CA LYS A 94 -14.96 -3.20 7.75
C LYS A 94 -14.46 -4.60 8.12
N LEU A 95 -13.15 -4.81 8.23
CA LEU A 95 -12.56 -6.10 8.58
C LEU A 95 -12.86 -6.42 10.04
N LEU A 96 -13.49 -7.56 10.28
CA LEU A 96 -13.88 -7.98 11.63
C LEU A 96 -12.98 -9.10 12.13
N ASN A 97 -12.73 -9.13 13.45
CA ASN A 97 -12.05 -10.21 14.16
C ASN A 97 -10.62 -10.53 13.66
N VAL A 98 -9.93 -9.56 13.05
CA VAL A 98 -8.53 -9.71 12.63
C VAL A 98 -7.63 -9.33 13.81
N LYS A 99 -6.77 -10.25 14.27
CA LYS A 99 -5.76 -9.93 15.30
C LYS A 99 -4.62 -9.11 14.67
N HIS A 100 -4.29 -7.99 15.29
CA HIS A 100 -3.26 -7.05 14.82
C HIS A 100 -2.50 -6.45 16.01
N LEU A 101 -2.05 -7.31 16.93
CA LEU A 101 -1.28 -6.91 18.11
C LEU A 101 -0.03 -6.14 17.68
N ASP A 102 0.26 -5.04 18.38
CA ASP A 102 1.42 -4.16 18.17
C ASP A 102 1.51 -3.50 16.78
N GLN A 103 0.45 -3.61 15.97
CA GLN A 103 0.36 -2.84 14.73
C GLN A 103 -0.15 -1.42 15.02
N PRO A 104 0.33 -0.42 14.27
CA PRO A 104 -0.26 0.91 14.26
C PRO A 104 -1.75 0.85 13.93
N ILE A 105 -2.56 1.67 14.62
CA ILE A 105 -4.00 1.78 14.34
C ILE A 105 -4.24 2.36 12.95
N GLU A 106 -3.46 3.37 12.54
CA GLU A 106 -3.51 3.98 11.22
C GLU A 106 -2.19 3.75 10.49
N TRP A 107 -2.28 3.36 9.21
CA TRP A 107 -1.16 3.11 8.34
C TRP A 107 -1.02 4.25 7.33
N HIS A 108 -0.38 5.32 7.80
CA HIS A 108 -0.13 6.54 7.02
C HIS A 108 1.35 6.93 7.13
N PHE A 109 2.24 5.98 6.85
CA PHE A 109 3.68 6.18 6.97
C PHE A 109 4.27 6.76 5.68
N PRO A 110 5.07 7.84 5.77
CA PRO A 110 5.82 8.34 4.64
C PRO A 110 6.92 7.33 4.22
N PRO A 111 7.40 7.39 2.97
CA PRO A 111 8.61 6.67 2.59
C PRO A 111 9.80 7.16 3.41
N VAL A 112 10.70 6.25 3.78
CA VAL A 112 11.96 6.53 4.47
C VAL A 112 13.13 6.03 3.64
N ILE A 113 14.32 6.58 3.88
CA ILE A 113 15.56 6.06 3.31
C ILE A 113 16.34 5.30 4.37
N THR A 114 16.70 4.05 4.08
CA THR A 114 17.52 3.26 4.98
C THR A 114 18.95 3.79 4.97
N ASP A 115 19.50 4.10 6.14
CA ASP A 115 20.92 4.42 6.34
C ASP A 115 21.46 3.59 7.51
N TRP A 116 22.40 2.70 7.22
CA TRP A 116 22.95 1.75 8.18
C TRP A 116 24.20 2.27 8.89
N ASN A 117 24.62 3.51 8.63
CA ASN A 117 25.80 4.09 9.28
C ASN A 117 25.53 4.55 10.72
N HIS A 118 24.36 4.22 11.30
CA HIS A 118 23.97 4.50 12.69
C HIS A 118 24.15 5.97 13.12
N THR A 119 24.06 6.90 12.18
CA THR A 119 24.22 8.34 12.47
C THR A 119 22.98 8.95 13.11
N ASN A 120 21.81 8.30 12.95
CA ASN A 120 20.55 8.69 13.56
C ASN A 120 20.09 7.63 14.58
N ASN A 121 19.91 8.05 15.83
CA ASN A 121 19.40 7.20 16.91
C ASN A 121 17.87 7.09 16.92
N ASP A 122 17.17 7.96 16.19
CA ASP A 122 15.70 8.05 16.16
C ASP A 122 15.09 7.30 14.96
N GLY A 123 15.90 6.51 14.25
CA GLY A 123 15.46 5.69 13.11
C GLY A 123 15.86 6.25 11.75
N PHE A 124 15.12 5.87 10.71
CA PHE A 124 15.38 6.29 9.33
C PHE A 124 14.72 7.63 9.02
N ASN A 125 15.42 8.48 8.27
CA ASN A 125 14.89 9.77 7.84
C ASN A 125 13.77 9.57 6.80
N GLU A 126 12.72 10.38 6.91
CA GLU A 126 11.73 10.50 5.84
C GLU A 126 12.41 10.87 4.51
N TYR A 127 11.98 10.22 3.44
CA TYR A 127 12.48 10.47 2.11
C TYR A 127 11.50 11.32 1.32
N GLN A 128 11.92 12.53 0.98
CA GLN A 128 11.14 13.42 0.13
C GLN A 128 11.60 13.27 -1.32
N PHE A 129 10.65 13.00 -2.20
CA PHE A 129 10.92 12.95 -3.64
C PHE A 129 10.95 14.37 -4.22
N ASP A 130 12.08 14.71 -4.83
CA ASP A 130 12.29 15.89 -5.67
C ASP A 130 11.22 16.06 -6.76
#